data_AF-A0A428H8T6-F1
#
_entry.id   AF-A0A428H8T6-F1
#
_cell.length_a   1.000
_cell.length_b   1.000
_cell.length_c   1.000
_cell.angle_alpha   90.00
_cell.angle_beta   90.00
_cell.angle_gamma   90.00
#
_symmetry.space_group_name_H-M   'P 1'
#
loop_
_entity.id
_entity.type
_entity.pdbx_description
1 polymer ?
#
loop_
_entity_poly.entity_id
_entity_poly.type
_entity_poly.pdbx_seq_one_letter_code
_entity_poly.pdbx_strand_id
1 'polypeptide(L)'
;MTNFMGFSEFFMQNPILVLTLLAHVLADFQLQSQKMADLKSRRMNFLILYLGIVLLPLLLLGLILPNYLLYFALVWLSHTLIDFLKNRLNSSIVQHHAQKFAFILDQILHLISILLFIFS
;
A
#
# COMPACT_ATOMS: atom_id res chain seq x y z
N MET A 1 -32.11 12.46 -12.49
CA MET A 1 -30.69 12.88 -12.52
C MET A 1 -30.01 12.19 -11.35
N THR A 2 -29.15 11.22 -11.60
CA THR A 2 -28.41 10.50 -10.56
C THR A 2 -27.36 11.44 -9.97
N ASN A 3 -27.55 11.82 -8.71
CA ASN A 3 -26.63 12.71 -8.01
C ASN A 3 -25.23 12.11 -8.00
N PHE A 4 -24.29 12.74 -8.71
CA PHE A 4 -22.84 12.54 -8.57
C PHE A 4 -22.32 13.06 -7.20
N MET A 5 -23.13 12.97 -6.15
CA MET A 5 -22.75 13.23 -4.75
C MET A 5 -21.92 12.08 -4.15
N GLY A 6 -21.66 11.01 -4.88
CA GLY A 6 -21.24 9.73 -4.31
C GLY A 6 -19.80 9.61 -3.77
N PHE A 7 -18.80 10.31 -4.31
CA PHE A 7 -17.39 10.07 -3.94
C PHE A 7 -16.79 11.13 -3.02
N SER A 8 -16.95 12.42 -3.36
CA SER A 8 -16.41 13.49 -2.52
C SER A 8 -17.03 13.49 -1.13
N GLU A 9 -18.35 13.28 -1.05
CA GLU A 9 -19.06 13.23 0.23
C GLU A 9 -18.64 12.01 1.05
N PHE A 10 -18.48 10.85 0.41
CA PHE A 10 -17.97 9.63 1.03
C PHE A 10 -16.56 9.81 1.63
N PHE A 11 -15.64 10.47 0.90
CA PHE A 11 -14.30 10.75 1.42
C PHE A 11 -14.30 11.78 2.56
N MET A 12 -15.18 12.78 2.51
CA MET A 12 -15.36 13.74 3.60
C MET A 12 -15.90 13.07 4.87
N GLN A 13 -16.75 12.06 4.73
CA GLN A 13 -17.27 11.26 5.84
C GLN A 13 -16.25 10.25 6.37
N ASN A 14 -15.26 9.86 5.58
CA ASN A 14 -14.23 8.87 5.92
C ASN A 14 -12.81 9.45 5.87
N PRO A 15 -12.48 10.43 6.74
CA PRO A 15 -11.17 11.09 6.71
C PRO A 15 -10.01 10.12 6.97
N ILE A 16 -10.22 9.06 7.75
CA ILE A 16 -9.21 8.02 8.03
C ILE A 16 -8.83 7.26 6.75
N LEU A 17 -9.81 6.96 5.90
CA LEU A 17 -9.56 6.33 4.61
C LEU A 17 -8.69 7.24 3.73
N VAL A 18 -9.01 8.53 3.66
CA VAL A 18 -8.23 9.51 2.90
C VAL A 18 -6.80 9.60 3.41
N LEU A 19 -6.60 9.70 4.73
CA LEU A 19 -5.27 9.74 5.35
C LEU A 19 -4.45 8.49 5.04
N THR A 20 -5.10 7.32 5.04
CA THR A 20 -4.43 6.04 4.78
C THR A 20 -4.07 5.89 3.30
N LEU A 21 -4.93 6.34 2.39
CA LEU A 21 -4.63 6.41 0.96
C LEU A 21 -3.46 7.37 0.68
N LEU A 22 -3.42 8.52 1.34
CA LEU A 22 -2.29 9.45 1.24
C LEU A 22 -1.01 8.85 1.81
N ALA A 23 -1.07 8.17 2.95
CA ALA A 23 0.07 7.46 3.53
C ALA A 23 0.60 6.37 2.59
N HIS A 24 -0.29 5.61 1.95
CA HIS A 24 0.06 4.61 0.94
C HIS A 24 0.77 5.25 -0.25
N VAL A 25 0.19 6.30 -0.84
CA VAL A 25 0.79 7.00 -1.99
C VAL A 25 2.15 7.60 -1.63
N LEU A 26 2.28 8.21 -0.44
CA LEU A 26 3.56 8.74 0.03
C LEU A 26 4.60 7.62 0.18
N ALA A 27 4.23 6.49 0.77
CA ALA A 27 5.13 5.36 0.97
C ALA A 27 5.61 4.76 -0.36
N ASP A 28 4.68 4.49 -1.29
CA ASP A 28 4.94 3.79 -2.55
C ASP A 28 5.59 4.68 -3.63
N PHE A 29 5.34 5.99 -3.64
CA PHE A 29 5.84 6.86 -4.72
C PHE A 29 6.87 7.89 -4.27
N GLN A 30 6.73 8.44 -3.07
CA GLN A 30 7.60 9.52 -2.60
C GLN A 30 8.76 9.01 -1.77
N LEU A 31 8.51 8.03 -0.90
CA LEU A 31 9.52 7.44 -0.02
C LEU A 31 10.20 6.22 -0.67
N GLN A 32 9.56 5.59 -1.66
CA GLN A 32 10.18 4.53 -2.46
C GLN A 32 10.98 5.13 -3.63
N SER A 33 12.31 5.01 -3.60
CA SER A 33 13.11 5.34 -4.78
C SER A 33 12.99 4.27 -5.87
N GLN A 34 13.06 4.67 -7.14
CA GLN A 34 13.01 3.75 -8.28
C GLN A 34 14.15 2.72 -8.24
N LYS A 35 15.34 3.13 -7.80
CA LYS A 35 16.48 2.23 -7.54
C LYS A 35 16.15 1.16 -6.49
N MET A 36 15.40 1.50 -5.45
CA MET A 36 14.99 0.54 -4.42
C MET A 36 13.95 -0.44 -4.96
N ALA A 37 12.99 0.02 -5.78
CA ALA A 37 12.02 -0.84 -6.44
C ALA A 37 12.71 -1.89 -7.34
N ASP A 38 13.71 -1.47 -8.11
CA ASP A 38 14.47 -2.37 -8.99
C ASP A 38 15.29 -3.40 -8.20
N LEU A 39 15.96 -2.96 -7.12
CA LEU A 39 16.81 -3.82 -6.30
C LEU A 39 16.03 -4.74 -5.36
N LYS A 40 14.81 -4.38 -4.97
CA LYS A 40 13.89 -5.18 -4.15
C LYS A 40 13.61 -6.55 -4.76
N SER A 41 13.53 -6.61 -6.10
CA SER A 41 13.33 -7.86 -6.83
C SER A 41 14.52 -8.84 -6.77
N ARG A 42 15.71 -8.35 -6.43
CA ARG A 42 16.97 -9.13 -6.45
C ARG A 42 17.55 -9.39 -5.06
N ARG A 43 17.20 -8.57 -4.06
CA ARG A 43 17.83 -8.60 -2.73
C ARG A 43 16.80 -8.38 -1.64
N MET A 44 16.59 -9.42 -0.82
CA MET A 44 15.66 -9.42 0.31
C MET A 44 15.90 -8.26 1.31
N ASN A 45 17.15 -7.82 1.45
CA ASN A 45 17.51 -6.71 2.33
C ASN A 45 16.81 -5.40 1.93
N PHE A 46 16.60 -5.17 0.63
CA PHE A 46 15.89 -3.98 0.15
C PHE A 46 14.38 -4.09 0.34
N LEU A 47 13.83 -5.32 0.37
CA LEU A 47 12.44 -5.54 0.76
C LEU A 47 12.23 -5.16 2.23
N ILE A 48 13.07 -5.66 3.15
CA ILE A 48 12.94 -5.37 4.59
C ILE A 48 13.09 -3.88 4.87
N LEU A 49 14.09 -3.23 4.25
CA LEU A 49 14.27 -1.77 4.38
C LEU A 49 13.02 -1.01 3.96
N TYR A 50 12.42 -1.43 2.83
CA TYR A 50 11.22 -0.81 2.33
C TYR A 50 10.02 -0.99 3.25
N LEU A 51 9.81 -2.19 3.79
CA LEU A 51 8.73 -2.45 4.75
C LEU A 51 8.83 -1.55 6.00
N GLY A 52 10.05 -1.23 6.43
CA GLY A 52 10.29 -0.25 7.48
C GLY A 52 9.91 1.18 7.08
N ILE A 53 10.18 1.57 5.82
CA ILE A 53 9.79 2.88 5.29
C ILE A 53 8.27 3.02 5.20
N VAL A 54 7.55 1.99 4.75
CA VAL A 54 6.07 1.97 4.70
C VAL A 54 5.47 2.03 6.11
N LEU A 55 6.15 1.44 7.10
CA LEU A 55 5.70 1.49 8.49
C LEU A 55 5.71 2.92 9.05
N LEU A 56 6.66 3.77 8.67
CA LEU A 56 6.81 5.12 9.25
C LEU A 56 5.55 6.00 9.16
N PRO A 57 4.94 6.24 7.98
CA PRO A 57 3.74 7.06 7.89
C PRO A 57 2.55 6.43 8.62
N LEU A 58 2.39 5.11 8.57
CA LEU A 58 1.31 4.40 9.27
C LEU A 58 1.49 4.41 10.80
N LEU A 59 2.72 4.30 11.28
CA LEU A 59 3.05 4.38 12.70
C LEU A 59 2.83 5.80 13.22
N LEU A 60 3.22 6.83 12.46
CA LEU A 60 2.94 8.21 12.80
C LEU A 60 1.43 8.47 12.91
N LEU A 61 0.63 7.96 11.96
CA LEU A 61 -0.83 8.01 12.05
C LEU A 61 -1.35 7.23 13.27
N GLY A 62 -0.80 6.05 13.56
CA GLY A 62 -1.19 5.25 14.73
C GLY A 62 -0.87 5.90 16.07
N LEU A 63 0.20 6.69 16.16
CA LEU A 63 0.52 7.47 17.37
C LEU A 63 -0.46 8.64 17.58
N ILE A 64 -0.89 9.30 16.49
CA ILE A 64 -1.86 10.41 16.55
C ILE A 64 -3.28 9.87 16.78
N LEU A 65 -3.60 8.70 16.21
CA LEU A 65 -4.93 8.11 16.16
C LEU A 65 -4.89 6.66 16.68
N PRO A 66 -4.65 6.46 17.98
CA PRO A 66 -4.42 5.13 18.56
C PRO A 66 -5.63 4.20 18.47
N ASN A 67 -6.85 4.74 18.37
CA ASN A 67 -8.07 3.95 18.18
C ASN A 67 -8.08 3.16 16.86
N TYR A 68 -7.25 3.56 15.88
CA TYR A 68 -7.14 2.92 14.56
C TYR A 68 -5.84 2.12 14.39
N LEU A 69 -5.09 1.87 15.48
CA LEU A 69 -3.81 1.13 15.44
C LEU A 69 -3.96 -0.25 14.80
N LEU A 70 -5.03 -0.99 15.14
CA LEU A 70 -5.29 -2.30 14.56
C LEU A 70 -5.51 -2.21 13.05
N TYR A 71 -6.29 -1.21 12.61
CA TYR A 71 -6.51 -0.95 11.18
C TYR A 71 -5.20 -0.65 10.45
N PHE A 72 -4.36 0.26 10.96
CA PHE A 72 -3.06 0.56 10.36
C PHE A 72 -2.11 -0.64 10.35
N ALA A 73 -2.14 -1.47 11.40
CA ALA A 73 -1.36 -2.70 11.47
C ALA A 73 -1.81 -3.72 10.41
N LEU A 74 -3.11 -3.89 10.19
CA LEU A 74 -3.66 -4.78 9.16
C LEU A 74 -3.30 -4.28 7.76
N VAL A 75 -3.40 -2.98 7.50
CA VAL A 75 -2.98 -2.36 6.23
C VAL A 75 -1.48 -2.62 5.99
N TRP A 76 -0.63 -2.35 6.97
CA TRP A 76 0.82 -2.62 6.87
C TRP A 76 1.13 -4.11 6.65
N LEU A 77 0.42 -5.01 7.33
CA LEU A 77 0.57 -6.45 7.16
C LEU A 77 0.19 -6.89 5.74
N SER A 78 -0.92 -6.36 5.19
CA SER A 78 -1.30 -6.67 3.81
C SER A 78 -0.27 -6.19 2.81
N HIS A 79 0.30 -5.00 3.02
CA HIS A 79 1.36 -4.44 2.19
C HIS A 79 2.57 -5.38 2.18
N THR A 80 3.00 -5.78 3.37
CA THR A 80 4.08 -6.74 3.57
C THR A 80 3.83 -8.07 2.86
N LEU A 81 2.60 -8.60 2.97
CA LEU A 81 2.23 -9.88 2.37
C LEU A 81 2.21 -9.79 0.83
N ILE A 82 1.60 -8.75 0.26
CA ILE A 82 1.51 -8.56 -1.19
C ILE A 82 2.92 -8.42 -1.78
N ASP A 83 3.76 -7.58 -1.18
CA ASP A 83 5.14 -7.37 -1.62
C ASP A 83 6.01 -8.63 -1.51
N PHE A 84 5.84 -9.40 -0.44
CA PHE A 84 6.54 -10.66 -0.26
C PHE A 84 6.12 -11.70 -1.31
N LEU A 85 4.80 -11.85 -1.53
CA LEU A 85 4.27 -12.75 -2.56
C LEU A 85 4.74 -12.34 -3.95
N LYS A 86 4.70 -11.05 -4.27
CA LYS A 86 5.23 -10.49 -5.51
C LYS A 86 6.70 -10.87 -5.69
N ASN A 87 7.54 -10.65 -4.68
CA ASN A 87 8.97 -11.00 -4.74
C ASN A 87 9.19 -12.52 -4.98
N ARG A 88 8.41 -13.38 -4.32
CA ARG A 88 8.49 -14.84 -4.48
C ARG A 88 8.10 -15.29 -5.88
N LEU A 89 7.02 -14.71 -6.44
CA LEU A 89 6.51 -15.01 -7.78
C LEU A 89 7.40 -14.43 -8.90
N ASN A 90 8.12 -13.34 -8.63
CA ASN A 90 8.99 -12.68 -9.62
C ASN A 90 10.29 -13.43 -9.95
N SER A 91 10.55 -14.57 -9.30
CA SER A 91 11.81 -15.33 -9.44
C SER A 91 11.99 -16.03 -10.80
N SER A 92 11.01 -16.07 -11.71
CA SER A 92 11.23 -16.66 -13.05
C SER A 92 10.32 -16.21 -14.21
N ILE A 93 9.14 -15.61 -14.00
CA ILE A 93 8.10 -15.56 -15.07
C ILE A 93 7.76 -14.15 -15.58
N VAL A 94 7.92 -13.09 -14.77
CA VAL A 94 7.29 -11.78 -15.05
C VAL A 94 8.22 -10.78 -15.76
N GLN A 95 9.53 -11.06 -15.85
CA GLN A 95 10.51 -10.05 -16.26
C GLN A 95 10.36 -9.50 -17.69
N HIS A 96 9.74 -10.20 -18.65
CA HIS A 96 9.81 -9.77 -20.05
C HIS A 96 8.51 -9.25 -20.71
N HIS A 97 7.31 -9.67 -20.28
CA HIS A 97 6.07 -9.26 -20.99
C HIS A 97 4.95 -8.64 -20.13
N ALA A 98 4.98 -8.78 -18.79
CA ALA A 98 3.83 -8.43 -17.94
C ALA A 98 4.12 -7.43 -16.81
N GLN A 99 5.26 -6.72 -16.83
CA GLN A 99 5.66 -5.82 -15.74
C GLN A 99 4.63 -4.73 -15.43
N LYS A 100 4.04 -4.09 -16.45
CA LYS A 100 2.99 -3.07 -16.26
C LYS A 100 1.74 -3.64 -15.63
N PHE A 101 1.31 -4.82 -16.05
CA PHE A 101 0.14 -5.49 -15.49
C PHE A 101 0.38 -5.90 -14.04
N ALA A 102 1.55 -6.47 -13.74
CA ALA A 102 1.93 -6.83 -12.38
C ALA A 102 1.98 -5.60 -11.45
N PHE A 103 2.43 -4.45 -11.95
CA PHE A 103 2.38 -3.18 -11.20
C PHE A 103 0.95 -2.70 -10.95
N ILE A 104 0.07 -2.73 -11.96
CA ILE A 104 -1.33 -2.32 -11.80
C ILE A 104 -2.04 -3.25 -10.80
N LEU A 105 -1.85 -4.56 -10.94
CA LEU A 105 -2.44 -5.56 -10.04
C LEU A 105 -1.98 -5.34 -8.59
N ASP A 106 -0.69 -5.08 -8.40
CA ASP A 106 -0.10 -4.76 -7.10
C ASP A 106 -0.78 -3.54 -6.46
N GLN A 107 -0.93 -2.43 -7.18
CA GLN A 107 -1.62 -1.24 -6.66
C GLN A 107 -3.10 -1.50 -6.35
N ILE A 108 -3.80 -2.28 -7.19
CA ILE A 108 -5.20 -2.66 -6.94
C ILE A 108 -5.33 -3.49 -5.66
N LEU A 109 -4.44 -4.46 -5.43
CA LEU A 109 -4.48 -5.30 -4.23
C LEU A 109 -4.27 -4.48 -2.94
N HIS A 110 -3.38 -3.48 -2.97
CA HIS A 110 -3.19 -2.57 -1.85
C HIS A 110 -4.43 -1.71 -1.59
N LEU A 111 -5.03 -1.14 -2.63
CA LEU A 111 -6.26 -0.35 -2.51
C LEU A 111 -7.43 -1.18 -1.96
N ILE A 112 -7.59 -2.41 -2.45
CA ILE A 112 -8.61 -3.34 -1.94
C ILE A 112 -8.36 -3.63 -0.46
N SER A 113 -7.10 -3.83 -0.04
CA SER A 113 -6.78 -4.09 1.37
C SER A 113 -7.14 -2.90 2.26
N ILE A 114 -6.79 -1.68 1.83
CA ILE A 114 -7.13 -0.44 2.55
C ILE A 114 -8.65 -0.28 2.70
N LEU A 115 -9.41 -0.55 1.63
CA LEU A 115 -10.87 -0.46 1.63
C LEU A 115 -11.51 -1.60 2.43
N LEU A 116 -10.99 -2.82 2.36
CA LEU A 116 -11.56 -3.95 3.08
C LEU A 116 -11.43 -3.75 4.59
N PHE A 117 -10.24 -3.35 5.05
CA PHE A 117 -9.98 -3.20 6.48
C PHE A 117 -10.67 -2.00 7.12
N ILE A 118 -11.03 -0.95 6.38
CA ILE A 118 -11.72 0.20 6.99
C ILE A 118 -13.18 -0.14 7.35
N PHE A 119 -13.75 -1.15 6.68
CA PHE A 119 -15.11 -1.67 6.93
C PHE A 119 -15.13 -2.96 7.76
N SER A 120 -13.97 -3.43 8.22
CA SER A 120 -13.82 -4.62 9.07
C SER A 120 -13.96 -4.26 10.55
#